data_AF-A0A0L0SVP4-F1
#
_entry.id   AF-A0A0L0SVP4-F1
#
_cell.length_a   1.000
_cell.length_b   1.000
_cell.length_c   1.000
_cell.angle_alpha   90.00
_cell.angle_beta   90.00
_cell.angle_gamma   90.00
#
_symmetry.space_group_name_H-M   'P 1'
#
loop_
_entity.id
_entity.type
_entity.pdbx_description
1 polymer ?
#
loop_
_entity_poly.entity_id
_entity_poly.type
_entity_poly.pdbx_seq_one_letter_code
_entity_poly.pdbx_strand_id
1 'polypeptide(L)'
;MALAPGVEAADTSKGSPEQIENLMCRWCWNKPQPCVSGAGCLSESAVDDGWLVKSLDYWYCNNYFPNRVQPGIVPLEMGPLFREMLAIVDGENKVKLHVFLAHGGTLSGMLGALRAAPEQHQWPPYRSNLIIEVWLGVENGVSRKYVRILYDGRPLVTDPELSSDKPWCQLDGEHGETCALDLFRVYLYAHSVDKRDEACKV
;
A
#
# COMPACT_ATOMS: atom_id res chain seq x y z
N MET A 1 -27.38 -2.38 16.24
CA MET A 1 -28.18 -2.60 15.02
C MET A 1 -28.30 -4.10 14.85
N ALA A 2 -29.49 -4.67 15.06
CA ALA A 2 -29.69 -6.12 15.09
C ALA A 2 -29.87 -6.66 13.67
N LEU A 3 -29.16 -7.74 13.34
CA LEU A 3 -29.32 -8.48 12.07
C LEU A 3 -30.70 -9.15 12.03
N ALA A 4 -31.32 -9.17 10.84
CA ALA A 4 -32.64 -9.75 10.62
C ALA A 4 -32.69 -11.27 10.89
N PRO A 5 -33.84 -11.82 11.33
CA PRO A 5 -33.97 -13.24 11.62
C PRO A 5 -33.92 -14.07 10.33
N GLY A 6 -33.08 -15.11 10.31
CA GLY A 6 -32.85 -15.98 9.14
C GLY A 6 -31.47 -15.82 8.49
N VAL A 7 -30.64 -14.90 8.99
CA VAL A 7 -29.20 -14.91 8.73
C VAL A 7 -28.60 -16.01 9.61
N GLU A 8 -28.38 -17.21 9.07
CA GLU A 8 -27.20 -17.96 9.52
C GLU A 8 -26.04 -17.01 9.21
N ALA A 9 -25.48 -16.42 10.27
CA ALA A 9 -24.28 -15.64 10.18
C ALA A 9 -23.28 -16.50 9.41
N ALA A 10 -23.00 -16.14 8.15
CA ALA A 10 -21.85 -16.64 7.44
C ALA A 10 -20.70 -16.44 8.41
N ASP A 11 -20.17 -17.56 8.92
CA ASP A 11 -19.27 -17.63 10.06
C ASP A 11 -18.44 -16.36 10.20
N THR A 12 -18.90 -15.44 11.05
CA THR A 12 -18.27 -14.12 11.20
C THR A 12 -16.94 -14.22 11.95
N SER A 13 -16.50 -15.44 12.31
CA SER A 13 -15.15 -15.71 12.82
C SER A 13 -14.09 -15.59 11.73
N LYS A 14 -14.47 -15.67 10.45
CA LYS A 14 -13.64 -15.31 9.30
C LYS A 14 -14.10 -13.93 8.85
N GLY A 15 -13.28 -12.92 9.10
CA GLY A 15 -13.70 -11.52 9.08
C GLY A 15 -14.41 -11.07 7.79
N SER A 16 -15.03 -9.90 7.86
CA SER A 16 -15.60 -9.20 6.70
C SER A 16 -14.71 -9.12 5.43
N PRO A 17 -13.35 -9.10 5.48
CA PRO A 17 -12.54 -8.84 4.29
C PRO A 17 -12.65 -9.90 3.18
N GLU A 18 -12.74 -11.19 3.52
CA GLU A 18 -12.77 -12.29 2.53
C GLU A 18 -14.13 -12.40 1.84
N GLN A 19 -15.21 -12.06 2.56
CA GLN A 19 -16.55 -12.00 2.00
C GLN A 19 -16.64 -10.87 0.96
N ILE A 20 -16.04 -9.71 1.26
CA ILE A 20 -15.98 -8.56 0.34
C ILE A 20 -15.21 -8.91 -0.94
N GLU A 21 -14.12 -9.69 -0.87
CA GLU A 21 -13.42 -10.15 -2.08
C GLU A 21 -14.30 -10.94 -3.02
N ASN A 22 -15.11 -11.85 -2.47
CA ASN A 22 -16.01 -12.65 -3.27
C ASN A 22 -17.09 -11.78 -3.96
N LEU A 23 -17.63 -10.78 -3.26
CA LEU A 23 -18.61 -9.85 -3.84
C LEU A 23 -18.01 -9.04 -5.01
N MET A 24 -16.79 -8.53 -4.85
CA MET A 24 -16.08 -7.81 -5.90
C MET A 24 -15.76 -8.70 -7.09
N CYS A 25 -15.27 -9.92 -6.84
CA CYS A 25 -15.01 -10.88 -7.92
C CYS A 25 -16.29 -11.18 -8.71
N ARG A 26 -17.42 -11.42 -8.02
CA ARG A 26 -18.70 -11.64 -8.71
C ARG A 26 -19.08 -10.46 -9.57
N TRP A 27 -18.91 -9.24 -9.07
CA TRP A 27 -19.17 -8.03 -9.85
C TRP A 27 -18.29 -7.95 -11.10
N CYS A 28 -16.96 -8.08 -10.97
CA CYS A 28 -16.03 -8.02 -12.10
C CYS A 28 -16.35 -9.04 -13.20
N TRP A 29 -16.88 -10.21 -12.84
CA TRP A 29 -17.21 -11.30 -13.76
C TRP A 29 -18.69 -11.35 -14.16
N ASN A 30 -19.45 -10.28 -13.89
CA ASN A 30 -20.89 -10.17 -14.15
C ASN A 30 -21.68 -11.39 -13.63
N LYS A 31 -21.35 -11.86 -12.43
CA LYS A 31 -22.05 -12.94 -11.74
C LYS A 31 -23.13 -12.37 -10.83
N PRO A 32 -24.29 -13.04 -10.69
CA PRO A 32 -25.33 -12.60 -9.77
C PRO A 32 -24.79 -12.46 -8.35
N GLN A 33 -25.17 -11.43 -7.61
CA GLN A 33 -24.78 -11.29 -6.21
C GLN A 33 -25.47 -12.35 -5.33
N PRO A 34 -24.93 -12.68 -4.15
CA PRO A 34 -25.58 -13.60 -3.22
C PRO A 34 -26.99 -13.13 -2.84
N CYS A 35 -27.90 -14.09 -2.71
CA CYS A 35 -29.29 -13.84 -2.33
C CYS A 35 -29.67 -14.66 -1.11
N VAL A 36 -30.49 -14.08 -0.25
CA VAL A 36 -31.06 -14.75 0.93
C VAL A 36 -32.55 -14.96 0.68
N SER A 37 -33.03 -16.17 0.92
CA SER A 37 -34.45 -16.51 0.75
C SER A 37 -35.32 -15.58 1.59
N GLY A 38 -36.31 -14.96 0.97
CA GLY A 38 -37.21 -14.00 1.63
C GLY A 38 -36.66 -12.58 1.84
N ALA A 39 -35.36 -12.35 1.67
CA ALA A 39 -34.73 -11.02 1.81
C ALA A 39 -34.18 -10.44 0.50
N GLY A 40 -34.12 -11.24 -0.57
CA GLY A 40 -33.65 -10.81 -1.88
C GLY A 40 -32.13 -10.91 -2.03
N CYS A 41 -31.61 -10.31 -3.11
CA CYS A 41 -30.19 -10.30 -3.43
C CYS A 41 -29.50 -9.04 -2.91
N LEU A 42 -28.22 -9.14 -2.59
CA LEU A 42 -27.40 -7.97 -2.28
C LEU A 42 -27.43 -6.98 -3.46
N SER A 43 -27.68 -5.71 -3.17
CA SER A 43 -27.62 -4.63 -4.16
C SER A 43 -26.18 -4.29 -4.52
N GLU A 44 -25.97 -3.66 -5.68
CA GLU A 44 -24.67 -3.11 -6.07
C GLU A 44 -24.13 -2.12 -5.03
N SER A 45 -25.00 -1.29 -4.46
CA SER A 45 -24.63 -0.35 -3.39
C SER A 45 -24.05 -1.04 -2.15
N ALA A 46 -24.52 -2.24 -1.81
CA ALA A 46 -23.97 -3.00 -0.69
C ALA A 46 -22.55 -3.52 -1.00
N VAL A 47 -22.24 -3.75 -2.27
CA VAL A 47 -20.90 -4.12 -2.73
C VAL A 47 -19.97 -2.90 -2.68
N ASP A 48 -20.45 -1.72 -3.08
CA ASP A 48 -19.73 -0.44 -2.95
C ASP A 48 -19.37 -0.14 -1.48
N ASP A 49 -20.34 -0.26 -0.58
CA ASP A 49 -20.13 -0.07 0.86
C ASP A 49 -19.09 -1.06 1.40
N GLY A 50 -19.14 -2.33 0.96
CA GLY A 50 -18.14 -3.34 1.29
C GLY A 50 -16.74 -2.95 0.83
N TRP A 51 -16.59 -2.44 -0.39
CA TRP A 51 -15.30 -1.96 -0.89
C TRP A 51 -14.75 -0.78 -0.08
N LEU A 52 -15.61 0.14 0.36
CA LEU A 52 -15.23 1.26 1.22
C LEU A 52 -14.74 0.78 2.59
N VAL A 53 -15.46 -0.14 3.23
CA VAL A 53 -15.06 -0.73 4.52
C VAL A 53 -13.70 -1.40 4.39
N LYS A 54 -13.47 -2.17 3.33
CA LYS A 54 -12.19 -2.83 3.10
C LYS A 54 -11.05 -1.85 2.81
N SER A 55 -11.33 -0.79 2.07
CA SER A 55 -10.34 0.27 1.82
C SER A 55 -9.92 0.98 3.10
N LEU A 56 -10.88 1.25 4.00
CA LEU A 56 -10.60 1.81 5.32
C LEU A 56 -9.76 0.86 6.18
N ASP A 57 -10.09 -0.44 6.19
CA ASP A 57 -9.33 -1.45 6.92
C ASP A 57 -7.86 -1.52 6.44
N TYR A 58 -7.66 -1.55 5.12
CA TYR A 58 -6.32 -1.52 4.52
C TYR A 58 -5.53 -0.26 4.92
N TRP A 59 -6.15 0.92 4.78
CA TRP A 59 -5.51 2.16 5.20
C TRP A 59 -5.19 2.17 6.70
N TYR A 60 -6.12 1.72 7.54
CA TYR A 60 -5.92 1.73 8.97
C TYR A 60 -4.80 0.78 9.40
N CYS A 61 -4.88 -0.48 8.98
CA CYS A 61 -3.95 -1.54 9.37
C CYS A 61 -2.55 -1.38 8.78
N ASN A 62 -2.45 -0.88 7.55
CA ASN A 62 -1.15 -0.79 6.85
C ASN A 62 -0.55 0.61 6.85
N ASN A 63 -1.33 1.65 7.14
CA ASN A 63 -0.85 3.04 7.14
C ASN A 63 -0.93 3.70 8.51
N TYR A 64 -2.14 3.95 9.01
CA TYR A 64 -2.35 4.73 10.23
C TYR A 64 -1.73 4.04 11.44
N PHE A 65 -2.08 2.77 11.67
CA PHE A 65 -1.64 2.02 12.83
C PHE A 65 -0.10 1.82 12.83
N PRO A 66 0.54 1.38 11.75
CA PRO A 66 2.00 1.26 11.71
C PRO A 66 2.71 2.61 11.81
N ASN A 67 2.20 3.71 11.24
CA ASN A 67 2.92 4.99 11.29
C ASN A 67 2.65 5.83 12.55
N ARG A 68 1.54 5.60 13.27
CA ARG A 68 1.17 6.40 14.47
C ARG A 68 1.21 5.62 15.77
N VAL A 69 0.79 4.35 15.75
CA VAL A 69 0.54 3.57 16.97
C VAL A 69 1.68 2.60 17.23
N GLN A 70 2.11 1.86 16.21
CA GLN A 70 3.17 0.85 16.34
C GLN A 70 4.20 0.91 15.19
N PRO A 71 5.09 1.93 15.18
CA PRO A 71 6.17 2.12 14.18
C PRO A 71 7.06 0.92 13.92
N GLY A 72 7.20 0.02 14.90
CA GLY A 72 7.97 -1.21 14.74
C GLY A 72 7.40 -2.21 13.73
N ILE A 73 6.13 -2.08 13.32
CA ILE A 73 5.52 -3.00 12.34
C ILE A 73 6.13 -2.83 10.95
N VAL A 74 6.28 -1.58 10.48
CA VAL A 74 6.79 -1.28 9.14
C VAL A 74 8.11 -2.02 8.84
N PRO A 75 9.16 -1.92 9.68
CA PRO A 75 10.41 -2.63 9.42
C PRO A 75 10.29 -4.16 9.54
N LEU A 76 9.34 -4.71 10.29
CA LEU A 76 9.13 -6.17 10.39
C LEU A 76 8.41 -6.76 9.18
N GLU A 77 7.48 -6.00 8.60
CA GLU A 77 6.67 -6.44 7.46
C GLU A 77 7.34 -6.10 6.14
N MET A 78 7.69 -4.83 5.92
CA MET A 78 8.23 -4.31 4.65
C MET A 78 9.76 -4.29 4.60
N GLY A 79 10.44 -4.40 5.75
CA GLY A 79 11.89 -4.31 5.83
C GLY A 79 12.66 -5.26 4.90
N PRO A 80 12.27 -6.54 4.73
CA PRO A 80 12.92 -7.43 3.76
C PRO A 80 12.84 -6.92 2.32
N LEU A 81 11.68 -6.41 1.89
CA LEU A 81 11.52 -5.83 0.56
C LEU A 81 12.34 -4.53 0.42
N PHE A 82 12.39 -3.70 1.45
CA PHE A 82 13.25 -2.52 1.47
C PHE A 82 14.75 -2.86 1.39
N ARG A 83 15.20 -4.00 1.95
CA ARG A 83 16.57 -4.48 1.79
C ARG A 83 16.87 -4.93 0.37
N GLU A 84 15.93 -5.61 -0.28
CA GLU A 84 16.07 -5.96 -1.70
C GLU A 84 16.14 -4.70 -2.56
N MET A 85 15.28 -3.72 -2.30
CA MET A 85 15.30 -2.43 -3.00
C MET A 85 16.60 -1.68 -2.77
N LEU A 86 17.12 -1.64 -1.53
CA LEU A 86 18.43 -1.07 -1.22
C LEU A 86 19.54 -1.72 -2.04
N ALA A 87 19.60 -3.05 -2.06
CA ALA A 87 20.60 -3.77 -2.84
C ALA A 87 20.51 -3.44 -4.34
N ILE A 88 19.30 -3.23 -4.87
CA ILE A 88 19.08 -2.81 -6.26
C ILE A 88 19.59 -1.39 -6.51
N VAL A 89 19.28 -0.44 -5.63
CA VAL A 89 19.68 0.96 -5.83
C VAL A 89 21.14 1.24 -5.46
N ASP A 90 21.76 0.42 -4.62
CA ASP A 90 23.17 0.50 -4.24
C ASP A 90 24.09 -0.24 -5.21
N GLY A 91 23.59 -1.30 -5.84
CA GLY A 91 24.38 -2.19 -6.67
C GLY A 91 24.85 -1.58 -7.99
N GLU A 92 26.02 -2.04 -8.46
CA GLU A 92 26.50 -1.85 -9.83
C GLU A 92 25.77 -2.76 -10.86
N ASN A 93 24.59 -3.27 -10.50
CA ASN A 93 23.88 -4.21 -11.34
C ASN A 93 23.49 -3.53 -12.66
N LYS A 94 23.80 -4.19 -13.78
CA LYS A 94 23.47 -3.69 -15.13
C LYS A 94 21.99 -3.86 -15.47
N VAL A 95 21.23 -4.56 -14.63
CA VAL A 95 19.77 -4.71 -14.77
C VAL A 95 19.09 -3.35 -14.58
N LYS A 96 18.32 -2.95 -15.59
CA LYS A 96 17.63 -1.65 -15.61
C LYS A 96 16.21 -1.69 -15.07
N LEU A 97 15.61 -2.88 -14.97
CA LEU A 97 14.23 -3.07 -14.57
C LEU A 97 14.12 -4.30 -13.68
N HIS A 98 13.56 -4.10 -12.50
CA HIS A 98 13.19 -5.15 -11.57
C HIS A 98 11.66 -5.18 -11.47
N VAL A 99 11.06 -6.36 -11.63
CA VAL A 99 9.61 -6.55 -11.58
C VAL A 99 9.28 -7.48 -10.43
N PHE A 100 8.49 -6.98 -9.50
CA PHE A 100 7.95 -7.76 -8.37
C PHE A 100 6.47 -8.01 -8.63
N LEU A 101 6.08 -9.28 -8.71
CA LEU A 101 4.68 -9.69 -8.77
C LEU A 101 4.25 -10.10 -7.37
N ALA A 102 3.31 -9.35 -6.80
CA ALA A 102 2.94 -9.47 -5.40
C ALA A 102 1.42 -9.44 -5.20
N HIS A 103 0.99 -9.34 -3.94
CA HIS A 103 -0.42 -9.29 -3.56
C HIS A 103 -0.86 -7.88 -3.19
N GLY A 104 -2.17 -7.64 -3.11
CA GLY A 104 -2.73 -6.37 -2.64
C GLY A 104 -2.25 -5.99 -1.23
N GLY A 105 -2.01 -6.99 -0.36
CA GLY A 105 -1.40 -6.77 0.95
C GLY A 105 0.02 -6.21 0.87
N THR A 106 0.87 -6.71 -0.04
CA THR A 106 2.23 -6.18 -0.24
C THR A 106 2.19 -4.74 -0.75
N LEU A 107 1.34 -4.47 -1.74
CA LEU A 107 1.22 -3.12 -2.31
C LEU A 107 0.67 -2.12 -1.28
N SER A 108 -0.33 -2.51 -0.49
CA SER A 108 -0.85 -1.70 0.60
C SER A 108 0.19 -1.48 1.72
N GLY A 109 0.94 -2.51 2.11
CA GLY A 109 2.07 -2.38 3.03
C GLY A 109 3.13 -1.38 2.51
N MET A 110 3.44 -1.42 1.21
CA MET A 110 4.35 -0.46 0.58
C MET A 110 3.80 0.96 0.58
N LEU A 111 2.53 1.16 0.20
CA LEU A 111 1.86 2.46 0.25
C LEU A 111 1.83 3.02 1.68
N GLY A 112 1.54 2.16 2.65
CA GLY A 112 1.52 2.51 4.06
C GLY A 112 2.89 2.87 4.61
N ALA A 113 3.90 2.07 4.31
CA ALA A 113 5.28 2.37 4.68
C ALA A 113 5.69 3.74 4.12
N LEU A 114 5.49 3.97 2.82
CA LEU A 114 5.79 5.26 2.16
C LEU A 114 4.88 6.41 2.61
N ARG A 115 3.92 6.15 3.50
CA ARG A 115 2.95 7.10 4.05
C ARG A 115 2.07 7.74 2.99
N ALA A 116 1.61 6.96 2.02
CA ALA A 116 0.70 7.40 0.98
C ALA A 116 -0.55 8.06 1.59
N ALA A 117 -1.04 9.12 0.97
CA ALA A 117 -2.26 9.80 1.39
C ALA A 117 -3.48 8.88 1.30
N PRO A 118 -4.54 9.07 2.12
CA PRO A 118 -5.69 8.18 2.17
C PRO A 118 -6.35 7.94 0.80
N GLU A 119 -6.40 8.96 -0.06
CA GLU A 119 -6.96 8.90 -1.41
C GLU A 119 -6.14 8.04 -2.38
N GLN A 120 -4.86 7.78 -2.07
CA GLN A 120 -3.97 6.90 -2.84
C GLN A 120 -3.71 5.56 -2.12
N HIS A 121 -4.28 5.36 -0.93
CA HIS A 121 -4.12 4.14 -0.15
C HIS A 121 -5.48 3.51 0.19
N GLN A 122 -6.24 3.24 -0.85
CA GLN A 122 -7.43 2.40 -0.80
C GLN A 122 -7.06 0.92 -0.95
N TRP A 123 -8.04 0.02 -0.87
CA TRP A 123 -7.80 -1.39 -1.17
C TRP A 123 -7.31 -1.53 -2.63
N PRO A 124 -6.07 -2.03 -2.87
CA PRO A 124 -5.48 -1.93 -4.20
C PRO A 124 -6.26 -2.72 -5.25
N PRO A 125 -6.66 -2.10 -6.38
CA PRO A 125 -7.41 -2.78 -7.43
C PRO A 125 -6.53 -3.79 -8.17
N TYR A 126 -7.16 -4.70 -8.93
CA TYR A 126 -6.41 -5.61 -9.80
C TYR A 126 -5.51 -4.84 -10.76
N ARG A 127 -4.27 -5.33 -10.93
CA ARG A 127 -3.23 -4.71 -11.77
C ARG A 127 -2.77 -3.32 -11.30
N SER A 128 -3.15 -2.90 -10.09
CA SER A 128 -2.51 -1.74 -9.48
C SER A 128 -1.01 -1.96 -9.35
N ASN A 129 -0.25 -0.88 -9.46
CA ASN A 129 1.20 -0.93 -9.49
C ASN A 129 1.83 0.29 -8.80
N LEU A 130 2.97 0.04 -8.17
CA LEU A 130 3.87 1.05 -7.65
C LEU A 130 5.17 0.99 -8.44
N ILE A 131 5.51 2.08 -9.11
CA ILE A 131 6.72 2.19 -9.92
C ILE A 131 7.68 3.14 -9.20
N ILE A 132 8.91 2.68 -9.00
CA ILE A 132 9.98 3.47 -8.39
C ILE A 132 11.08 3.60 -9.43
N GLU A 133 11.32 4.83 -9.88
CA GLU A 133 12.24 5.14 -10.97
C GLU A 133 13.43 5.91 -10.42
N VAL A 134 14.64 5.56 -10.87
CA VAL A 134 15.86 6.29 -10.55
C VAL A 134 16.28 7.12 -11.76
N TRP A 135 16.34 8.43 -11.59
CA TRP A 135 16.66 9.41 -12.62
C TRP A 135 18.03 10.02 -12.37
N LEU A 136 18.72 10.40 -13.45
CA LEU A 136 19.93 11.21 -13.41
C LEU A 136 19.61 12.60 -13.97
N GLY A 137 19.68 13.62 -13.12
CA GLY A 137 19.51 15.02 -13.49
C GLY A 137 20.81 15.81 -13.37
N VAL A 138 20.79 17.04 -13.88
CA VAL A 138 21.87 18.03 -13.68
C VAL A 138 21.22 19.27 -13.08
N GLU A 139 21.64 19.62 -11.87
CA GLU A 139 21.13 20.77 -11.12
C GLU A 139 22.30 21.68 -10.79
N ASN A 140 22.25 22.94 -11.24
CA ASN A 140 23.34 23.92 -11.06
C ASN A 140 24.71 23.39 -11.56
N GLY A 141 24.72 22.62 -12.64
CA GLY A 141 25.94 22.04 -13.22
C GLY A 141 26.48 20.80 -12.49
N VAL A 142 25.81 20.33 -11.44
CA VAL A 142 26.18 19.12 -10.69
C VAL A 142 25.22 17.99 -11.07
N SER A 143 25.78 16.85 -11.48
CA SER A 143 24.97 15.66 -11.73
C SER A 143 24.48 15.06 -10.42
N ARG A 144 23.18 14.79 -10.35
CA ARG A 144 22.50 14.28 -9.15
C ARG A 144 21.53 13.19 -9.54
N LYS A 145 21.39 12.19 -8.66
CA LYS A 145 20.42 11.11 -8.82
C LYS A 145 19.22 11.35 -7.93
N TYR A 146 18.05 11.04 -8.47
CA TYR A 146 16.79 11.22 -7.78
C TYR A 146 15.84 10.06 -8.03
N VAL A 147 14.81 9.96 -7.20
CA VAL A 147 13.79 8.92 -7.21
C VAL A 147 12.43 9.55 -7.47
N ARG A 148 11.68 8.96 -8.40
CA ARG A 148 10.27 9.26 -8.64
C ARG A 148 9.45 8.03 -8.30
N ILE A 149 8.37 8.22 -7.55
CA ILE A 149 7.46 7.14 -7.16
C ILE A 149 6.09 7.41 -7.76
N LEU A 150 5.56 6.45 -8.51
CA LEU A 150 4.27 6.53 -9.17
C LEU A 150 3.36 5.41 -8.67
N TYR A 151 2.14 5.75 -8.26
CA TYR A 151 1.06 4.80 -8.01
C TYR A 151 0.03 4.90 -9.11
N ASP A 152 -0.17 3.81 -9.85
CA ASP A 152 -1.05 3.75 -11.03
C ASP A 152 -0.80 4.90 -12.03
N GLY A 153 0.47 5.19 -12.27
CA GLY A 153 0.93 6.22 -13.21
C GLY A 153 0.82 7.65 -12.72
N ARG A 154 0.37 7.89 -11.48
CA ARG A 154 0.29 9.22 -10.86
C ARG A 154 1.38 9.37 -9.79
N PRO A 155 1.98 10.57 -9.61
CA PRO A 155 2.91 10.80 -8.52
C PRO A 155 2.30 10.41 -7.17
N LEU A 156 3.12 9.75 -6.35
CA LEU A 156 2.73 9.41 -4.99
C LEU A 156 2.62 10.69 -4.14
N VAL A 157 1.53 10.84 -3.41
CA VAL A 157 1.28 11.92 -2.47
C VAL A 157 1.39 11.34 -1.07
N THR A 158 2.15 11.99 -0.19
CA THR A 158 2.28 11.54 1.20
C THR A 158 1.21 12.20 2.08
N ASP A 159 0.69 11.44 3.04
CA ASP A 159 -0.25 11.93 4.03
C ASP A 159 0.42 13.02 4.91
N PRO A 160 -0.09 14.27 4.89
CA PRO A 160 0.45 15.34 5.72
C PRO A 160 0.21 15.09 7.21
N GLU A 161 -0.83 14.34 7.57
CA GLU A 161 -1.06 13.96 8.97
C GLU A 161 -0.07 12.89 9.42
N LEU A 162 0.43 12.01 8.55
CA LEU A 162 1.46 11.02 8.94
C LEU A 162 2.88 11.56 8.78
N SER A 163 3.02 12.76 8.24
CA SER A 163 4.27 13.48 8.16
C SER A 163 4.50 14.26 9.46
N SER A 164 5.75 14.33 9.91
CA SER A 164 6.17 15.38 10.86
C SER A 164 6.00 16.76 10.19
N ASP A 165 6.48 17.85 10.81
CA ASP A 165 6.46 19.22 10.24
C ASP A 165 6.96 19.31 8.77
N LYS A 166 7.66 18.28 8.28
CA LYS A 166 7.96 18.04 6.86
C LYS A 166 7.79 16.56 6.47
N PRO A 167 7.36 16.26 5.23
CA PRO A 167 7.38 14.90 4.69
C PRO A 167 8.82 14.39 4.54
N TRP A 168 9.01 13.06 4.64
CA TRP A 168 10.33 12.44 4.51
C TRP A 168 10.92 12.59 3.10
N CYS A 169 10.04 12.72 2.10
CA CYS A 169 10.38 13.21 0.78
C CYS A 169 9.21 13.96 0.16
N GLN A 170 9.54 14.96 -0.64
CA GLN A 170 8.59 15.60 -1.54
C GLN A 170 8.46 14.72 -2.78
N LEU A 171 7.24 14.43 -3.20
CA LEU A 171 6.95 13.47 -4.29
C LEU A 171 5.91 14.00 -5.30
N ASP A 172 5.37 15.20 -5.08
CA ASP A 172 4.13 15.73 -5.67
C ASP A 172 4.29 16.98 -6.59
N GLY A 173 5.50 17.34 -7.03
CA GLY A 173 5.74 18.53 -7.88
C GLY A 173 5.54 18.39 -9.41
N GLU A 174 5.71 19.50 -10.16
CA GLU A 174 5.34 19.69 -11.58
C GLU A 174 6.10 18.82 -12.62
N HIS A 175 7.14 18.11 -12.18
CA HIS A 175 7.82 17.03 -12.91
C HIS A 175 8.04 15.78 -12.02
N GLY A 176 7.27 15.68 -10.93
CA GLY A 176 7.60 14.94 -9.71
C GLY A 176 8.80 15.61 -9.06
N GLU A 177 8.62 16.54 -8.11
CA GLU A 177 9.72 17.00 -7.25
C GLU A 177 10.40 15.75 -6.67
N THR A 178 11.60 15.48 -7.17
CA THR A 178 12.20 14.16 -7.10
C THR A 178 12.90 13.97 -5.76
N CYS A 179 12.68 12.84 -5.12
CA CYS A 179 13.34 12.50 -3.87
C CYS A 179 14.85 12.26 -4.12
N ALA A 180 15.75 12.95 -3.41
CA ALA A 180 17.18 12.67 -3.58
C ALA A 180 17.46 11.18 -3.31
N LEU A 181 18.23 10.50 -4.19
CA LEU A 181 18.45 9.06 -4.06
C LEU A 181 19.06 8.68 -2.71
N ASP A 182 19.96 9.51 -2.17
CA ASP A 182 20.57 9.25 -0.87
C ASP A 182 19.58 9.37 0.28
N LEU A 183 18.61 10.29 0.18
CA LEU A 183 17.52 10.40 1.16
C LEU A 183 16.61 9.18 1.10
N PHE A 184 16.30 8.70 -0.10
CA PHE A 184 15.54 7.46 -0.29
C PHE A 184 16.26 6.24 0.29
N ARG A 185 17.58 6.13 0.10
CA ARG A 185 18.40 5.07 0.71
C ARG A 185 18.37 5.13 2.24
N VAL A 186 18.58 6.31 2.82
CA VAL A 186 18.49 6.51 4.27
C VAL A 186 17.12 6.08 4.78
N TYR A 187 16.05 6.44 4.06
CA TYR A 187 14.69 6.04 4.40
C TYR A 187 14.51 4.51 4.39
N LEU A 188 14.88 3.83 3.30
CA LEU A 188 14.77 2.37 3.19
C LEU A 188 15.59 1.67 4.28
N TYR A 189 16.79 2.18 4.57
CA TYR A 189 17.66 1.61 5.60
C TYR A 189 17.03 1.74 6.98
N ALA A 190 16.53 2.93 7.33
CA ALA A 190 15.90 3.21 8.61
C ALA A 190 14.61 2.39 8.86
N HIS A 191 13.91 2.00 7.79
CA HIS A 191 12.69 1.21 7.86
C HIS A 191 12.91 -0.27 7.51
N SER A 192 14.14 -0.75 7.69
CA SER A 192 14.48 -2.15 7.45
C SER A 192 15.12 -2.79 8.68
N VAL A 193 15.18 -4.12 8.69
CA VAL A 193 15.85 -4.90 9.74
C VAL A 193 16.92 -5.80 9.12
N ASP A 194 18.13 -5.75 9.65
CA ASP A 194 19.23 -6.65 9.23
C ASP A 194 18.95 -8.11 9.60
N LYS A 195 18.29 -8.32 10.75
CA LYS A 195 18.02 -9.64 11.31
C LYS A 195 16.56 -9.74 11.75
N ARG A 196 15.71 -10.06 10.78
CA ARG A 196 14.26 -10.18 10.99
C ARG A 196 13.92 -11.13 12.13
N ASP A 197 14.55 -12.30 12.18
CA ASP A 197 14.27 -13.33 13.21
C ASP A 197 14.62 -12.87 14.64
N GLU A 198 15.57 -11.96 14.79
CA GLU A 198 15.87 -11.34 16.09
C GLU A 198 14.86 -10.24 16.40
N ALA A 199 14.50 -9.42 15.41
CA ALA A 199 13.54 -8.33 15.56
C ALA A 199 12.10 -8.81 15.84
N CYS A 200 11.75 -10.03 15.45
CA CYS A 200 10.45 -10.65 15.72
C CYS A 200 10.37 -11.33 17.10
N LYS A 201 11.45 -11.39 17.89
CA LYS A 201 11.39 -11.95 19.25
C LYS A 201 10.79 -10.91 20.18
N VAL A 202 9.54 -11.16 20.60
CA VAL A 202 8.80 -10.37 21.59
C VAL A 202 8.89 -11.03 22.95
#